data_AF-A0A971JVJ9-F1
#
_entry.id   AF-A0A971JVJ9-F1
#
_cell.length_a   1.000
_cell.length_b   1.000
_cell.length_c   1.000
_cell.angle_alpha   90.00
_cell.angle_beta   90.00
_cell.angle_gamma   90.00
#
_symmetry.space_group_name_H-M   'P 1'
#
loop_
_entity.id
_entity.type
_entity.pdbx_description
1 polymer ?
#
loop_
_entity_poly.entity_id
_entity_poly.type
_entity_poly.pdbx_seq_one_letter_code
_entity_poly.pdbx_strand_id
1 'polypeptide(L)'
;MTIPVDGTAPVTAAERAAIRSYLQRSEVRLSTIHRVASALLSGAGLMVLLPAIERDAVVVVLRSLLSGKATLADALLVVAVLTSVAVPFVALALLLRDLTTFYFHANHLRRSDGRDAFTPRFTLTGIRLPDDELGPEAAAALAEARVDPESVHLLVPDNDASRAGIDARTVAYGLTDTAPADDRERADALFALAASRPRNLVEEVSKVEHGLARHVLGIQVIVLRYAKALLALLATALCAFSTSAVVESHPVIDTGERVWLAGILMIWAPVAIVAVATPVWWLENRLRSEGAAHTAVSHDKEMTAVERATIALALLGFTSALAAMAILLGTGDPSVVTGRVGAATAVVSTLAMAAALLLWLRRTRTAVIPATT
;
A
#
# COMPACT_ATOMS: atom_id res chain seq x y z
N MET A 1 -28.53 -10.47 20.30
CA MET A 1 -29.59 -9.56 20.75
C MET A 1 -29.81 -8.53 19.66
N THR A 2 -30.69 -8.85 18.72
CA THR A 2 -31.17 -7.95 17.67
C THR A 2 -32.17 -7.00 18.32
N ILE A 3 -31.93 -5.69 18.21
CA ILE A 3 -32.94 -4.70 18.56
C ILE A 3 -34.00 -4.78 17.45
N PRO A 4 -35.27 -5.10 17.74
CA PRO A 4 -36.31 -5.00 16.74
C PRO A 4 -36.49 -3.51 16.45
N VAL A 5 -36.15 -3.08 15.23
CA VAL A 5 -36.61 -1.79 14.73
C VAL A 5 -38.06 -2.00 14.27
N ASP A 6 -38.94 -2.24 15.24
CA ASP A 6 -40.39 -2.21 15.03
C ASP A 6 -40.77 -0.73 14.82
N GLY A 7 -41.02 -0.35 13.56
CA GLY A 7 -41.47 1.00 13.23
C GLY A 7 -41.36 1.44 11.77
N THR A 8 -40.69 0.70 10.89
CA THR A 8 -40.68 1.03 9.46
C THR A 8 -41.88 0.40 8.75
N ALA A 9 -42.70 1.23 8.10
CA ALA A 9 -43.74 0.74 7.20
C ALA A 9 -43.18 -0.33 6.24
N PRO A 10 -43.96 -1.36 5.89
CA PRO A 10 -43.47 -2.44 5.03
C PRO A 10 -42.97 -1.86 3.69
N VAL A 11 -41.74 -2.21 3.31
CA VAL A 11 -41.12 -1.78 2.07
C VAL A 11 -42.00 -2.20 0.90
N THR A 12 -42.46 -1.22 0.12
CA THR A 12 -43.32 -1.44 -1.04
C THR A 12 -42.59 -2.23 -2.13
N ALA A 13 -43.33 -2.85 -3.05
CA ALA A 13 -42.73 -3.58 -4.17
C ALA A 13 -41.83 -2.68 -5.06
N ALA A 14 -42.20 -1.41 -5.21
CA ALA A 14 -41.42 -0.44 -5.96
C ALA A 14 -40.09 -0.09 -5.25
N GLU A 15 -40.12 0.13 -3.94
CA GLU A 15 -38.91 0.37 -3.14
C GLU A 15 -37.99 -0.85 -3.12
N ARG A 16 -38.56 -2.06 -3.01
CA ARG A 16 -37.83 -3.32 -3.10
C ARG A 16 -37.11 -3.47 -4.44
N ALA A 17 -37.78 -3.15 -5.55
CA ALA A 17 -37.17 -3.15 -6.88
C ALA A 17 -36.05 -2.11 -7.00
N ALA A 18 -36.23 -0.92 -6.42
CA ALA A 18 -35.20 0.12 -6.40
C ALA A 18 -33.96 -0.31 -5.59
N ILE A 19 -34.16 -0.96 -4.45
CA ILE A 19 -33.09 -1.52 -3.62
C ILE A 19 -32.29 -2.58 -4.39
N ARG A 20 -32.97 -3.55 -5.02
CA ARG A 20 -32.30 -4.58 -5.83
C ARG A 20 -31.47 -3.96 -6.96
N SER A 21 -32.02 -2.98 -7.66
CA SER A 21 -31.32 -2.25 -8.71
C SER A 21 -30.09 -1.51 -8.17
N TYR A 22 -30.19 -0.91 -6.98
CA TYR A 22 -29.06 -0.29 -6.30
C TYR A 22 -27.95 -1.32 -6.00
N LEU A 23 -28.28 -2.45 -5.39
CA LEU A 23 -27.32 -3.51 -5.05
C LEU A 23 -26.57 -4.01 -6.30
N GLN A 24 -27.30 -4.27 -7.40
CA GLN A 24 -26.70 -4.68 -8.67
C GLN A 24 -25.72 -3.64 -9.24
N ARG A 25 -26.07 -2.35 -9.20
CA ARG A 25 -25.15 -1.28 -9.64
C ARG A 25 -23.91 -1.19 -8.76
N SER A 26 -24.08 -1.42 -7.46
CA SER A 26 -22.97 -1.43 -6.51
C SER A 26 -22.00 -2.59 -6.75
N GLU A 27 -22.49 -3.78 -7.10
CA GLU A 27 -21.64 -4.91 -7.51
C GLU A 27 -20.80 -4.59 -8.76
N VAL A 28 -21.40 -3.94 -9.76
CA VAL A 28 -20.66 -3.51 -10.98
C VAL A 28 -19.57 -2.48 -10.65
N ARG A 29 -19.87 -1.50 -9.78
CA ARG A 29 -18.87 -0.52 -9.31
C ARG A 29 -17.75 -1.20 -8.53
N LEU A 30 -18.09 -2.14 -7.65
CA LEU A 30 -17.12 -2.89 -6.86
C LEU A 30 -16.19 -3.74 -7.73
N SER A 31 -16.77 -4.43 -8.72
CA SER A 31 -16.03 -5.18 -9.75
C SER A 31 -15.06 -4.27 -10.50
N THR A 32 -15.50 -3.06 -10.86
CA THR A 32 -14.64 -2.08 -11.53
C THR A 32 -13.47 -1.64 -10.63
N ILE A 33 -13.71 -1.36 -9.35
CA ILE A 33 -12.64 -1.03 -8.38
C ILE A 33 -11.65 -2.20 -8.26
N HIS A 34 -12.13 -3.43 -8.19
CA HIS A 34 -11.28 -4.62 -8.14
C HIS A 34 -10.44 -4.79 -9.41
N ARG A 35 -11.00 -4.50 -10.59
CA ARG A 35 -10.23 -4.51 -11.85
C ARG A 35 -9.13 -3.47 -11.83
N VAL A 36 -9.37 -2.27 -11.30
CA VAL A 36 -8.33 -1.25 -11.13
C VAL A 36 -7.22 -1.75 -10.18
N ALA A 37 -7.58 -2.27 -9.00
CA ALA A 37 -6.60 -2.83 -8.06
C ALA A 37 -5.79 -3.98 -8.69
N SER A 38 -6.47 -4.88 -9.41
CA SER A 38 -5.83 -6.00 -10.10
C SER A 38 -4.93 -5.53 -11.25
N ALA A 39 -5.30 -4.49 -11.98
CA ALA A 39 -4.47 -3.91 -13.04
C ALA A 39 -3.21 -3.24 -12.49
N LEU A 40 -3.28 -2.62 -11.30
CA LEU A 40 -2.10 -2.09 -10.61
C LEU A 40 -1.17 -3.21 -10.13
N LEU A 41 -1.73 -4.32 -9.63
CA LEU A 41 -0.97 -5.50 -9.20
C LEU A 41 -0.38 -6.27 -10.40
N SER A 42 -1.16 -6.39 -11.47
CA SER A 42 -0.75 -6.98 -12.75
C SER A 42 0.14 -6.03 -13.55
N GLY A 43 0.32 -4.79 -13.06
CA GLY A 43 1.18 -3.76 -13.60
C GLY A 43 2.62 -4.24 -13.59
N ALA A 44 2.95 -5.00 -14.64
CA ALA A 44 4.25 -5.58 -14.93
C ALA A 44 5.40 -4.57 -14.84
N GLY A 45 5.12 -3.26 -14.91
CA GLY A 45 6.11 -2.20 -14.69
C GLY A 45 6.91 -2.37 -13.40
N LEU A 46 6.33 -2.31 -12.21
CA LEU A 46 7.16 -2.21 -11.00
C LEU A 46 7.90 -3.51 -10.66
N MET A 47 7.24 -4.67 -10.79
CA MET A 47 7.82 -5.96 -10.41
C MET A 47 8.75 -6.56 -11.49
N VAL A 48 8.55 -6.23 -12.78
CA VAL A 48 9.45 -6.68 -13.86
C VAL A 48 10.60 -5.69 -14.07
N LEU A 49 10.40 -4.39 -13.90
CA LEU A 49 11.46 -3.40 -14.08
C LEU A 49 12.51 -3.45 -12.97
N LEU A 50 12.13 -3.73 -11.72
CA LEU A 50 13.07 -3.73 -10.59
C LEU A 50 14.26 -4.70 -10.80
N PRO A 51 14.04 -5.99 -11.12
CA PRO A 51 15.13 -6.94 -11.29
C PRO A 51 15.95 -6.69 -12.56
N ALA A 52 15.32 -6.16 -13.62
CA ALA A 52 15.97 -5.95 -14.91
C ALA A 52 16.83 -4.69 -14.96
N ILE A 53 16.43 -3.62 -14.26
CA ILE A 53 17.12 -2.33 -14.26
C ILE A 53 18.22 -2.28 -13.21
N GLU A 54 17.94 -2.75 -11.99
CA GLU A 54 18.82 -2.45 -10.86
C GLU A 54 19.87 -3.52 -10.59
N ARG A 55 19.61 -4.79 -10.93
CA ARG A 55 20.47 -5.89 -10.48
C ARG A 55 21.91 -5.74 -10.97
N ASP A 56 22.13 -5.57 -12.27
CA ASP A 56 23.48 -5.57 -12.82
C ASP A 56 24.20 -4.25 -12.50
N ALA A 57 23.51 -3.12 -12.67
CA ALA A 57 24.07 -1.79 -12.37
C ALA A 57 24.51 -1.64 -10.91
N VAL A 58 23.65 -2.00 -9.95
CA VAL A 58 23.96 -1.87 -8.52
C VAL A 58 25.08 -2.83 -8.12
N VAL A 59 25.07 -4.07 -8.62
CA VAL A 59 26.11 -5.06 -8.30
C VAL A 59 27.46 -4.63 -8.83
N VAL A 60 27.54 -4.07 -10.05
CA VAL A 60 28.78 -3.57 -10.65
C VAL A 60 29.36 -2.43 -9.80
N VAL A 61 28.52 -1.47 -9.39
CA VAL A 61 28.96 -0.34 -8.56
C VAL A 61 29.43 -0.80 -7.19
N LEU A 62 28.65 -1.63 -6.50
CA LEU A 62 29.01 -2.15 -5.18
C LEU A 62 30.29 -2.99 -5.21
N ARG A 63 30.43 -3.86 -6.22
CA ARG A 63 31.64 -4.67 -6.39
C ARG A 63 32.87 -3.78 -6.56
N SER A 64 32.75 -2.71 -7.33
CA SER A 64 33.86 -1.81 -7.61
C SER A 64 34.27 -1.01 -6.37
N LEU A 65 33.29 -0.49 -5.61
CA LEU A 65 33.54 0.20 -4.33
C LEU A 65 34.13 -0.71 -3.24
N LEU A 66 33.75 -1.99 -3.24
CA LEU A 66 34.21 -2.98 -2.24
C LEU A 66 35.46 -3.74 -2.69
N SER A 67 35.95 -3.51 -3.89
CA SER A 67 37.17 -4.14 -4.39
C SER A 67 38.41 -3.43 -3.82
N GLY A 68 39.32 -4.19 -3.21
CA GLY A 68 40.57 -3.66 -2.65
C GLY A 68 40.46 -3.17 -1.19
N LYS A 69 41.26 -2.17 -0.81
CA LYS A 69 41.28 -1.61 0.54
C LYS A 69 40.16 -0.57 0.69
N ALA A 70 39.07 -0.94 1.34
CA ALA A 70 37.94 -0.04 1.57
C ALA A 70 38.36 1.18 2.40
N THR A 71 38.20 2.37 1.84
CA THR A 71 38.37 3.64 2.55
C THR A 71 37.07 4.06 3.23
N LEU A 72 37.13 5.06 4.12
CA LEU A 72 35.92 5.64 4.71
C LEU A 72 35.00 6.26 3.64
N ALA A 73 35.56 6.86 2.59
CA ALA A 73 34.79 7.41 1.48
C ALA A 73 34.04 6.30 0.73
N ASP A 74 34.67 5.15 0.50
CA ASP A 74 34.01 3.99 -0.14
C ASP A 74 32.84 3.48 0.73
N ALA A 75 33.04 3.36 2.05
CA ALA A 75 31.98 2.94 2.96
C ALA A 75 30.78 3.91 2.94
N LEU A 76 31.03 5.22 2.92
CA LEU A 76 29.99 6.24 2.83
C LEU A 76 29.24 6.20 1.48
N LEU A 77 29.95 5.96 0.38
CA LEU A 77 29.34 5.78 -0.94
C LEU A 77 28.49 4.50 -1.00
N VAL A 78 28.94 3.41 -0.39
CA VAL A 78 28.15 2.18 -0.25
C VAL A 78 26.86 2.46 0.52
N VAL A 79 26.91 3.19 1.64
CA VAL A 79 25.69 3.60 2.37
C VAL A 79 24.77 4.41 1.46
N ALA A 80 25.28 5.37 0.70
CA ALA A 80 24.49 6.18 -0.21
C ALA A 80 23.82 5.34 -1.32
N VAL A 81 24.54 4.38 -1.93
CA VAL A 81 23.98 3.44 -2.91
C VAL A 81 22.91 2.54 -2.28
N LEU A 82 23.15 2.00 -1.08
CA LEU A 82 22.16 1.14 -0.41
C LEU A 82 20.89 1.92 -0.05
N THR A 83 21.02 3.17 0.39
CA THR A 83 19.86 4.02 0.66
C THR A 83 19.10 4.38 -0.61
N SER A 84 19.77 4.56 -1.75
CA SER A 84 19.09 4.87 -3.01
C SER A 84 18.25 3.71 -3.49
N VAL A 85 18.80 2.51 -3.44
CA VAL A 85 18.08 1.27 -3.74
C VAL A 85 16.96 1.01 -2.73
N ALA A 86 17.16 1.30 -1.43
CA ALA A 86 16.13 1.06 -0.42
C ALA A 86 14.83 1.85 -0.67
N VAL A 87 14.88 3.02 -1.30
CA VAL A 87 13.69 3.87 -1.55
C VAL A 87 12.61 3.14 -2.37
N PRO A 88 12.86 2.64 -3.59
CA PRO A 88 11.85 1.92 -4.36
C PRO A 88 11.37 0.64 -3.66
N PHE A 89 12.24 -0.09 -2.95
CA PHE A 89 11.84 -1.28 -2.18
C PHE A 89 10.87 -0.92 -1.04
N VAL A 90 11.14 0.15 -0.28
CA VAL A 90 10.24 0.60 0.78
C VAL A 90 8.92 1.11 0.22
N ALA A 91 8.94 1.85 -0.90
CA ALA A 91 7.73 2.31 -1.56
C ALA A 91 6.87 1.12 -2.06
N LEU A 92 7.49 0.09 -2.64
CA LEU A 92 6.82 -1.14 -3.05
C LEU A 92 6.28 -1.93 -1.85
N ALA A 93 7.06 -2.08 -0.77
CA ALA A 93 6.61 -2.77 0.44
C ALA A 93 5.38 -2.08 1.06
N LEU A 94 5.37 -0.75 1.07
CA LEU A 94 4.20 0.02 1.52
C LEU A 94 3.00 -0.17 0.58
N LEU A 95 3.20 -0.28 -0.74
CA LEU A 95 2.11 -0.58 -1.68
C LEU A 95 1.54 -1.98 -1.46
N LEU A 96 2.38 -2.99 -1.29
CA LEU A 96 1.96 -4.38 -1.03
C LEU A 96 1.23 -4.50 0.30
N ARG A 97 1.69 -3.77 1.33
CA ARG A 97 0.97 -3.64 2.60
C ARG A 97 -0.44 -3.09 2.40
N ASP A 98 -0.58 -1.99 1.66
CA ASP A 98 -1.89 -1.38 1.43
C ASP A 98 -2.82 -2.30 0.66
N LEU A 99 -2.33 -2.94 -0.41
CA LEU A 99 -3.10 -3.94 -1.17
C LEU A 99 -3.56 -5.06 -0.26
N THR A 100 -2.69 -5.58 0.61
CA THR A 100 -3.08 -6.61 1.59
C THR A 100 -4.19 -6.11 2.51
N THR A 101 -4.04 -4.90 3.07
CA THR A 101 -5.06 -4.32 3.97
C THR A 101 -6.33 -3.86 3.25
N PHE A 102 -6.29 -3.71 1.93
CA PHE A 102 -7.43 -3.43 1.07
C PHE A 102 -8.28 -4.68 0.81
N TYR A 103 -7.64 -5.84 0.66
CA TYR A 103 -8.31 -7.13 0.47
C TYR A 103 -8.68 -7.85 1.75
N PHE A 104 -8.03 -7.52 2.87
CA PHE A 104 -8.29 -8.14 4.16
C PHE A 104 -8.72 -7.11 5.20
N HIS A 105 -9.84 -7.40 5.86
CA HIS A 105 -10.43 -6.52 6.86
C HIS A 105 -10.79 -7.30 8.12
N ALA A 106 -10.95 -6.58 9.22
CA ALA A 106 -11.49 -7.19 10.43
C ALA A 106 -12.97 -7.56 10.24
N ASN A 107 -13.28 -8.80 10.56
CA ASN A 107 -14.63 -9.29 10.80
C ASN A 107 -14.85 -9.24 12.31
N HIS A 108 -15.92 -8.58 12.72
CA HIS A 108 -16.29 -8.45 14.12
C HIS A 108 -17.21 -9.62 14.47
N LEU A 109 -16.66 -10.57 15.23
CA LEU A 109 -17.39 -11.71 15.75
C LEU A 109 -17.59 -11.47 17.24
N ARG A 110 -18.84 -11.49 17.70
CA ARG A 110 -19.15 -11.42 19.12
C ARG A 110 -18.86 -12.80 19.70
N ARG A 111 -17.93 -12.90 20.65
CA ARG A 111 -17.61 -14.14 21.34
C ARG A 111 -18.67 -14.46 22.39
N SER A 112 -18.80 -15.75 22.73
CA SER A 112 -19.69 -16.28 23.77
C SER A 112 -19.52 -15.57 25.13
N ASP A 113 -18.31 -15.15 25.46
CA ASP A 113 -17.94 -14.44 26.69
C ASP A 113 -18.22 -12.92 26.67
N GLY A 114 -18.86 -12.44 25.60
CA GLY A 114 -19.22 -11.02 25.42
C GLY A 114 -18.09 -10.13 24.92
N ARG A 115 -16.87 -10.65 24.71
CA ARG A 115 -15.76 -9.92 24.06
C ARG A 115 -15.89 -9.99 22.54
N ASP A 116 -15.27 -9.03 21.85
CA ASP A 116 -15.23 -9.05 20.38
C ASP A 116 -13.95 -9.77 19.92
N ALA A 117 -14.12 -10.76 19.06
CA ALA A 117 -13.04 -11.42 18.33
C ALA A 117 -12.91 -10.77 16.94
N PHE A 118 -11.69 -10.38 16.57
CA PHE A 118 -11.38 -9.77 15.29
C PHE A 118 -10.70 -10.81 14.41
N THR A 119 -11.37 -11.25 13.35
CA THR A 119 -10.83 -12.24 12.43
C THR A 119 -10.59 -11.62 11.06
N PRO A 120 -9.58 -12.08 10.30
CA PRO A 120 -9.40 -11.60 8.94
C PRO A 120 -10.56 -12.11 8.07
N ARG A 121 -11.26 -11.22 7.38
CA ARG A 121 -12.16 -11.56 6.28
C ARG A 121 -11.66 -10.96 4.98
N PHE A 122 -11.93 -11.66 3.90
CA PHE A 122 -11.77 -11.10 2.58
C PHE A 122 -12.83 -10.02 2.35
N THR A 123 -12.42 -9.01 1.60
CA THR A 123 -13.20 -7.81 1.37
C THR A 123 -14.48 -8.07 0.56
N LEU A 124 -14.44 -9.01 -0.39
CA LEU A 124 -15.65 -9.55 -1.02
C LEU A 124 -16.24 -10.64 -0.12
N THR A 125 -17.18 -10.25 0.74
CA THR A 125 -17.89 -11.20 1.61
C THR A 125 -18.83 -12.07 0.81
N GLY A 126 -19.08 -13.30 1.25
CA GLY A 126 -20.12 -14.14 0.66
C GLY A 126 -21.50 -13.47 0.77
N ILE A 127 -22.30 -13.57 -0.28
CA ILE A 127 -23.66 -13.02 -0.33
C ILE A 127 -24.64 -14.16 -0.04
N ARG A 128 -25.55 -13.93 0.91
CA ARG A 128 -26.72 -14.79 1.12
C ARG A 128 -27.95 -14.08 0.56
N LEU A 129 -28.91 -14.86 0.07
CA LEU A 129 -30.21 -14.33 -0.28
C LEU A 129 -30.82 -13.64 0.95
N PRO A 130 -31.27 -12.39 0.85
CA PRO A 130 -31.87 -11.67 1.97
C PRO A 130 -33.11 -12.39 2.51
N ASP A 131 -33.29 -12.37 3.84
CA ASP A 131 -34.31 -13.20 4.50
C ASP A 131 -35.74 -12.72 4.22
N ASP A 132 -35.89 -11.45 3.82
CA ASP A 132 -37.17 -10.83 3.52
C ASP A 132 -37.55 -10.87 2.04
N GLU A 133 -36.78 -11.57 1.19
CA GLU A 133 -37.01 -11.66 -0.27
C GLU A 133 -37.94 -12.80 -0.69
N LEU A 134 -38.06 -13.83 0.15
CA LEU A 134 -38.88 -15.00 -0.13
C LEU A 134 -40.18 -14.98 0.66
N GLY A 135 -41.24 -15.52 0.05
CA GLY A 135 -42.44 -15.87 0.81
C GLY A 135 -42.15 -17.01 1.80
N PRO A 136 -43.01 -17.22 2.81
CA PRO A 136 -42.76 -18.18 3.90
C PRO A 136 -42.45 -19.60 3.42
N GLU A 137 -43.17 -20.09 2.40
CA GLU A 137 -42.97 -21.43 1.85
C GLU A 137 -41.59 -21.59 1.18
N ALA A 138 -41.21 -20.63 0.32
CA ALA A 138 -39.92 -20.65 -0.35
C ALA A 138 -38.76 -20.44 0.63
N ALA A 139 -38.95 -19.62 1.66
CA ALA A 139 -37.98 -19.42 2.72
C ALA A 139 -37.76 -20.72 3.53
N ALA A 140 -38.83 -21.44 3.86
CA ALA A 140 -38.75 -22.75 4.52
C ALA A 140 -38.04 -23.78 3.66
N ALA A 141 -38.38 -23.87 2.36
CA ALA A 141 -37.71 -24.77 1.42
C ALA A 141 -36.21 -24.45 1.28
N LEU A 142 -35.83 -23.17 1.24
CA LEU A 142 -34.42 -22.76 1.22
C LEU A 142 -33.71 -23.10 2.54
N ALA A 143 -34.39 -22.94 3.68
CA ALA A 143 -33.83 -23.29 4.98
C ALA A 143 -33.58 -24.80 5.09
N GLU A 144 -34.51 -25.63 4.59
CA GLU A 144 -34.35 -27.08 4.51
C GLU A 144 -33.18 -27.46 3.59
N ALA A 145 -33.10 -26.87 2.40
CA ALA A 145 -31.99 -27.11 1.47
C ALA A 145 -30.62 -26.69 2.03
N ARG A 146 -30.56 -25.63 2.87
CA ARG A 146 -29.31 -25.18 3.50
C ARG A 146 -28.75 -26.16 4.55
N VAL A 147 -29.61 -27.00 5.14
CA VAL A 147 -29.21 -27.99 6.17
C VAL A 147 -29.17 -29.42 5.64
N ASP A 148 -29.44 -29.58 4.34
CA ASP A 148 -29.31 -30.84 3.62
C ASP A 148 -27.82 -31.29 3.60
N PRO A 149 -27.52 -32.57 3.91
CA PRO A 149 -26.15 -33.05 3.98
C PRO A 149 -25.36 -32.82 2.69
N GLU A 150 -25.94 -33.01 1.50
CA GLU A 150 -25.21 -32.82 0.24
C GLU A 150 -24.78 -31.35 0.06
N SER A 151 -25.65 -30.41 0.45
CA SER A 151 -25.33 -28.99 0.44
C SER A 151 -24.25 -28.61 1.47
N VAL A 152 -24.31 -29.18 2.67
CA VAL A 152 -23.31 -28.95 3.73
C VAL A 152 -21.94 -29.49 3.31
N HIS A 153 -21.90 -30.63 2.61
CA HIS A 153 -20.65 -31.26 2.17
C HIS A 153 -19.84 -30.40 1.19
N LEU A 154 -20.48 -29.47 0.48
CA LEU A 154 -19.79 -28.48 -0.37
C LEU A 154 -18.86 -27.56 0.43
N LEU A 155 -19.19 -27.31 1.70
CA LEU A 155 -18.44 -26.43 2.59
C LEU A 155 -17.66 -27.19 3.67
N VAL A 156 -18.20 -28.32 4.12
CA VAL A 156 -17.62 -29.20 5.15
C VAL A 156 -17.42 -30.59 4.55
N PRO A 157 -16.25 -30.88 3.95
CA PRO A 157 -16.01 -32.16 3.31
C PRO A 157 -16.07 -33.33 4.30
N ASP A 158 -16.55 -34.49 3.82
CA ASP A 158 -16.60 -35.79 4.54
C ASP A 158 -15.21 -36.41 4.77
N ASN A 159 -14.32 -35.66 5.40
CA ASN A 159 -12.98 -36.09 5.72
C ASN A 159 -12.60 -35.58 7.11
N ASP A 160 -12.22 -36.50 7.99
CA ASP A 160 -11.91 -36.20 9.39
C ASP A 160 -10.78 -35.17 9.53
N ALA A 161 -9.79 -35.19 8.63
CA ALA A 161 -8.72 -34.19 8.65
C ALA A 161 -9.23 -32.78 8.28
N SER A 162 -10.20 -32.68 7.36
CA SER A 162 -10.83 -31.41 7.01
C SER A 162 -11.69 -30.89 8.17
N ARG A 163 -12.51 -31.76 8.78
CA ARG A 163 -13.33 -31.43 9.96
C ARG A 163 -12.46 -30.96 11.14
N ALA A 164 -11.39 -31.69 11.45
CA ALA A 164 -10.45 -31.31 12.51
C ALA A 164 -9.78 -29.95 12.23
N GLY A 165 -9.45 -29.66 10.97
CA GLY A 165 -8.91 -28.36 10.55
C GLY A 165 -9.92 -27.21 10.72
N ILE A 166 -11.20 -27.46 10.42
CA ILE A 166 -12.28 -26.50 10.64
C ILE A 166 -12.48 -26.25 12.13
N ASP A 167 -12.50 -27.31 12.94
CA ASP A 167 -12.70 -27.23 14.39
C ASP A 167 -11.58 -26.41 15.04
N ALA A 168 -10.31 -26.72 14.70
CA ALA A 168 -9.16 -25.97 15.17
C ALA A 168 -9.22 -24.49 14.78
N ARG A 169 -9.65 -24.18 13.54
CA ARG A 169 -9.81 -22.81 13.05
C ARG A 169 -10.91 -22.06 13.82
N THR A 170 -12.03 -22.72 14.07
CA THR A 170 -13.22 -22.12 14.71
C THR A 170 -12.91 -21.76 16.17
N VAL A 171 -12.20 -22.65 16.87
CA VAL A 171 -11.70 -22.41 18.24
C VAL A 171 -10.64 -21.31 18.27
N ALA A 172 -9.67 -21.34 17.34
CA ALA A 172 -8.60 -20.34 17.27
C ALA A 172 -9.14 -18.91 17.07
N TYR A 173 -10.23 -18.79 16.30
CA TYR A 173 -10.90 -17.52 16.07
C TYR A 173 -11.94 -17.15 17.14
N GLY A 174 -12.14 -18.00 18.15
CA GLY A 174 -13.04 -17.73 19.27
C GLY A 174 -14.51 -17.64 18.87
N LEU A 175 -14.90 -18.32 17.79
CA LEU A 175 -16.32 -18.45 17.40
C LEU A 175 -17.08 -19.35 18.35
N THR A 176 -16.43 -20.42 18.78
CA THR A 176 -16.93 -21.39 19.76
C THR A 176 -15.82 -21.66 20.78
N ASP A 177 -16.20 -21.97 22.02
CA ASP A 177 -15.22 -22.35 23.06
C ASP A 177 -14.82 -23.83 22.95
N THR A 178 -15.59 -24.63 22.22
CA THR A 178 -15.36 -26.06 21.95
C THR A 178 -15.53 -26.37 20.47
N ALA A 179 -15.07 -27.55 20.04
CA ALA A 179 -15.26 -28.00 18.67
C ALA A 179 -16.77 -28.10 18.34
N PRO A 180 -17.21 -27.66 17.16
CA PRO A 180 -18.58 -27.86 16.68
C PRO A 180 -19.06 -29.30 16.84
N ALA A 181 -20.30 -29.47 17.29
CA ALA A 181 -20.88 -30.77 17.57
C ALA A 181 -21.18 -31.57 16.29
N ASP A 182 -21.60 -30.87 15.24
CA ASP A 182 -21.96 -31.46 13.95
C ASP A 182 -21.51 -30.61 12.75
N ASP A 183 -21.71 -31.13 11.54
CA ASP A 183 -21.28 -30.45 10.32
C ASP A 183 -22.13 -29.23 9.97
N ARG A 184 -23.34 -29.11 10.53
CA ARG A 184 -24.17 -27.90 10.37
C ARG A 184 -23.57 -26.75 11.15
N GLU A 185 -23.17 -26.99 12.39
CA GLU A 185 -22.45 -26.02 13.21
C GLU A 185 -21.10 -25.64 12.58
N ARG A 186 -20.38 -26.59 11.98
CA ARG A 186 -19.16 -26.31 11.20
C ARG A 186 -19.44 -25.39 10.01
N ALA A 187 -20.49 -25.68 9.25
CA ALA A 187 -20.89 -24.87 8.10
C ALA A 187 -21.25 -23.43 8.53
N ASP A 188 -22.06 -23.28 9.57
CA ASP A 188 -22.44 -21.97 10.10
C ASP A 188 -21.24 -21.17 10.62
N ALA A 189 -20.29 -21.82 11.29
CA ALA A 189 -19.04 -21.20 11.69
C ALA A 189 -18.24 -20.69 10.48
N LEU A 190 -18.14 -21.46 9.41
CA LEU A 190 -17.44 -21.06 8.18
C LEU A 190 -18.14 -19.90 7.48
N PHE A 191 -19.48 -19.88 7.44
CA PHE A 191 -20.24 -18.73 6.94
C PHE A 191 -20.02 -17.48 7.81
N ALA A 192 -19.94 -17.64 9.13
CA ALA A 192 -19.63 -16.54 10.04
C ALA A 192 -18.22 -15.97 9.80
N LEU A 193 -17.22 -16.82 9.57
CA LEU A 193 -15.85 -16.41 9.17
C LEU A 193 -15.83 -15.69 7.83
N ALA A 194 -16.61 -16.17 6.86
CA ALA A 194 -16.80 -15.52 5.55
C ALA A 194 -17.63 -14.21 5.63
N ALA A 195 -18.07 -13.82 6.82
CA ALA A 195 -19.00 -12.72 7.09
C ALA A 195 -20.31 -12.78 6.28
N SER A 196 -20.65 -13.98 5.82
CA SER A 196 -21.82 -14.30 5.01
C SER A 196 -22.97 -14.67 5.95
N ARG A 197 -23.51 -13.64 6.61
CA ARG A 197 -24.63 -13.75 7.56
C ARG A 197 -25.96 -13.46 6.88
N PRO A 198 -27.06 -14.09 7.33
CA PRO A 198 -28.42 -13.68 6.96
C PRO A 198 -28.63 -12.20 7.30
N ARG A 199 -29.29 -11.47 6.40
CA ARG A 199 -29.61 -10.05 6.51
C ARG A 199 -30.90 -9.80 5.74
N ASN A 200 -31.64 -8.77 6.12
CA ASN A 200 -32.69 -8.24 5.26
C ASN A 200 -32.09 -7.35 4.15
N LEU A 201 -32.92 -6.97 3.17
CA LEU A 201 -32.48 -6.12 2.06
C LEU A 201 -31.89 -4.79 2.51
N VAL A 202 -32.48 -4.12 3.49
CA VAL A 202 -32.04 -2.80 3.97
C VAL A 202 -30.67 -2.90 4.64
N GLU A 203 -30.44 -3.96 5.40
CA GLU A 203 -29.15 -4.27 6.02
C GLU A 203 -28.07 -4.59 4.98
N GLU A 204 -28.40 -5.32 3.90
CA GLU A 204 -27.46 -5.54 2.79
C GLU A 204 -27.12 -4.22 2.07
N VAL A 205 -28.09 -3.33 1.86
CA VAL A 205 -27.81 -1.98 1.31
C VAL A 205 -26.86 -1.21 2.20
N SER A 206 -27.15 -1.12 3.50
CA SER A 206 -26.30 -0.39 4.44
C SER A 206 -24.88 -0.95 4.47
N LYS A 207 -24.74 -2.28 4.51
CA LYS A 207 -23.44 -2.96 4.42
C LYS A 207 -22.70 -2.61 3.13
N VAL A 208 -23.39 -2.64 1.98
CA VAL A 208 -22.80 -2.34 0.68
C VAL A 208 -22.40 -0.87 0.56
N GLU A 209 -23.18 0.08 1.10
CA GLU A 209 -22.83 1.51 1.13
C GLU A 209 -21.53 1.77 1.90
N HIS A 210 -21.46 1.29 3.14
CA HIS A 210 -20.26 1.43 3.97
C HIS A 210 -19.07 0.69 3.36
N GLY A 211 -19.31 -0.49 2.80
CA GLY A 211 -18.32 -1.24 2.06
C GLY A 211 -17.78 -0.45 0.87
N LEU A 212 -18.64 0.08 0.01
CA LEU A 212 -18.26 0.81 -1.18
C LEU A 212 -17.48 2.08 -0.84
N ALA A 213 -17.93 2.86 0.15
CA ALA A 213 -17.21 4.05 0.61
C ALA A 213 -15.79 3.68 1.07
N ARG A 214 -15.64 2.62 1.86
CA ARG A 214 -14.33 2.11 2.30
C ARG A 214 -13.45 1.73 1.11
N HIS A 215 -13.98 1.03 0.12
CA HIS A 215 -13.21 0.63 -1.07
C HIS A 215 -12.75 1.82 -1.89
N VAL A 216 -13.62 2.81 -2.06
CA VAL A 216 -13.28 4.04 -2.78
C VAL A 216 -12.17 4.80 -2.06
N LEU A 217 -12.22 4.91 -0.74
CA LEU A 217 -11.15 5.53 0.05
C LEU A 217 -9.85 4.72 -0.04
N GLY A 218 -9.92 3.40 0.09
CA GLY A 218 -8.75 2.53 0.01
C GLY A 218 -8.06 2.57 -1.35
N ILE A 219 -8.83 2.54 -2.45
CA ILE A 219 -8.25 2.56 -3.79
C ILE A 219 -7.59 3.90 -4.11
N GLN A 220 -8.10 5.02 -3.58
CA GLN A 220 -7.46 6.34 -3.73
C GLN A 220 -6.03 6.34 -3.19
N VAL A 221 -5.84 5.80 -1.98
CA VAL A 221 -4.50 5.70 -1.35
C VAL A 221 -3.59 4.79 -2.17
N ILE A 222 -4.09 3.62 -2.59
CA ILE A 222 -3.32 2.64 -3.38
C ILE A 222 -2.84 3.24 -4.71
N VAL A 223 -3.73 3.88 -5.46
CA VAL A 223 -3.41 4.49 -6.77
C VAL A 223 -2.33 5.56 -6.60
N LEU A 224 -2.47 6.43 -5.59
CA LEU A 224 -1.49 7.48 -5.34
C LEU A 224 -0.14 6.90 -4.91
N ARG A 225 -0.15 5.86 -4.07
CA ARG A 225 1.06 5.17 -3.62
C ARG A 225 1.77 4.46 -4.77
N TYR A 226 1.02 3.82 -5.67
CA TYR A 226 1.56 3.22 -6.88
C TYR A 226 2.29 4.25 -7.75
N ALA A 227 1.67 5.42 -7.98
CA ALA A 227 2.31 6.49 -8.75
C ALA A 227 3.62 6.98 -8.11
N LYS A 228 3.66 7.12 -6.77
CA LYS A 228 4.88 7.49 -6.04
C LYS A 228 5.96 6.43 -6.15
N ALA A 229 5.61 5.15 -5.99
CA ALA A 229 6.55 4.04 -6.10
C ALA A 229 7.16 3.99 -7.51
N LEU A 230 6.35 4.24 -8.55
CA LEU A 230 6.82 4.26 -9.93
C LEU A 230 7.81 5.40 -10.18
N LEU A 231 7.49 6.62 -9.72
CA LEU A 231 8.38 7.77 -9.85
C LEU A 231 9.69 7.59 -9.06
N ALA A 232 9.61 7.01 -7.86
CA ALA A 232 10.78 6.65 -7.06
C ALA A 232 11.69 5.63 -7.77
N LEU A 233 11.08 4.61 -8.38
CA LEU A 233 11.80 3.61 -9.18
C LEU A 233 12.49 4.26 -10.37
N LEU A 234 11.80 5.10 -11.13
CA LEU A 234 12.40 5.80 -12.29
C LEU A 234 13.56 6.71 -11.89
N ALA A 235 13.44 7.46 -10.80
CA ALA A 235 14.52 8.30 -10.29
C ALA A 235 15.74 7.47 -9.86
N THR A 236 15.51 6.32 -9.22
CA THR A 236 16.56 5.43 -8.74
C THR A 236 17.22 4.66 -9.88
N ALA A 237 16.44 4.22 -10.88
CA ALA A 237 16.94 3.62 -12.12
C ALA A 237 17.92 4.54 -12.85
N LEU A 238 17.55 5.82 -13.02
CA LEU A 238 18.42 6.80 -13.65
C LEU A 238 19.72 6.99 -12.86
N CYS A 239 19.65 7.00 -11.52
CA CYS A 239 20.82 7.06 -10.67
C CYS A 239 21.70 5.82 -10.84
N ALA A 240 21.12 4.62 -10.81
CA ALA A 240 21.83 3.34 -10.95
C ALA A 240 22.53 3.22 -12.31
N PHE A 241 21.87 3.60 -13.41
CA PHE A 241 22.51 3.62 -14.73
C PHE A 241 23.62 4.65 -14.82
N SER A 242 23.42 5.83 -14.22
CA SER A 242 24.44 6.88 -14.20
C SER A 242 25.68 6.44 -13.41
N THR A 243 25.50 5.79 -12.26
CA THR A 243 26.63 5.25 -11.46
C THR A 243 27.29 4.07 -12.15
N SER A 244 26.53 3.17 -12.79
CA SER A 244 27.10 2.06 -13.58
C SER A 244 27.96 2.56 -14.72
N ALA A 245 27.51 3.58 -15.47
CA ALA A 245 28.28 4.14 -16.58
C ALA A 245 29.66 4.71 -16.16
N VAL A 246 29.75 5.29 -14.96
CA VAL A 246 31.01 5.77 -14.38
C VAL A 246 31.97 4.61 -14.09
N VAL A 247 31.43 3.49 -13.61
CA VAL A 247 32.23 2.33 -13.20
C VAL A 247 32.61 1.45 -14.39
N GLU A 248 31.70 1.20 -15.33
CA GLU A 248 31.97 0.35 -16.50
C GLU A 248 33.02 0.93 -17.44
N SER A 249 33.19 2.25 -17.44
CA SER A 249 34.22 2.91 -18.25
C SER A 249 35.64 2.71 -17.72
N HIS A 250 35.82 2.20 -16.49
CA HIS A 250 37.14 2.10 -15.85
C HIS A 250 37.32 0.77 -15.07
N PRO A 251 38.37 -0.02 -15.36
CA PRO A 251 38.60 -1.31 -14.69
C PRO A 251 39.03 -1.18 -13.22
N VAL A 252 39.53 -0.02 -12.81
CA VAL A 252 39.86 0.34 -11.42
C VAL A 252 39.34 1.75 -11.19
N ILE A 253 38.47 1.93 -10.20
CA ILE A 253 37.98 3.25 -9.83
C ILE A 253 39.07 4.03 -9.09
N ASP A 254 39.37 5.24 -9.55
CA ASP A 254 40.27 6.20 -8.94
C ASP A 254 39.50 7.26 -8.13
N THR A 255 40.17 8.31 -7.66
CA THR A 255 39.55 9.39 -6.89
C THR A 255 38.50 10.15 -7.72
N GLY A 256 38.75 10.37 -9.00
CA GLY A 256 37.87 11.05 -9.93
C GLY A 256 36.56 10.32 -10.16
N GLU A 257 36.57 9.00 -10.39
CA GLU A 257 35.32 8.23 -10.51
C GLU A 257 34.51 8.27 -9.21
N ARG A 258 35.18 8.22 -8.04
CA ARG A 258 34.49 8.34 -6.75
C ARG A 258 33.82 9.71 -6.56
N VAL A 259 34.46 10.79 -7.05
CA VAL A 259 33.85 12.14 -7.06
C VAL A 259 32.59 12.17 -7.93
N TRP A 260 32.62 11.51 -9.09
CA TRP A 260 31.42 11.38 -9.95
C TRP A 260 30.31 10.58 -9.28
N LEU A 261 30.63 9.44 -8.67
CA LEU A 261 29.67 8.64 -7.91
C LEU A 261 29.01 9.44 -6.78
N ALA A 262 29.82 10.15 -5.99
CA ALA A 262 29.32 11.04 -4.94
C ALA A 262 28.38 12.11 -5.52
N GLY A 263 28.76 12.77 -6.61
CA GLY A 263 27.96 13.79 -7.27
C GLY A 263 26.61 13.27 -7.76
N ILE A 264 26.59 12.10 -8.42
CA ILE A 264 25.35 11.47 -8.91
C ILE A 264 24.40 11.15 -7.75
N LEU A 265 24.92 10.57 -6.67
CA LEU A 265 24.12 10.22 -5.48
C LEU A 265 23.60 11.46 -4.75
N MET A 266 24.38 12.54 -4.69
CA MET A 266 23.94 13.83 -4.15
C MET A 266 22.82 14.46 -4.99
N ILE A 267 22.86 14.34 -6.31
CA ILE A 267 21.79 14.83 -7.21
C ILE A 267 20.54 13.96 -7.12
N TRP A 268 20.69 12.64 -6.98
CA TRP A 268 19.56 11.70 -6.88
C TRP A 268 18.65 12.03 -5.70
N ALA A 269 19.20 12.35 -4.53
CA ALA A 269 18.40 12.54 -3.33
C ALA A 269 17.33 13.66 -3.42
N PRO A 270 17.62 14.90 -3.85
CA PRO A 270 16.58 15.91 -4.07
C PRO A 270 15.62 15.52 -5.20
N VAL A 271 16.09 14.86 -6.26
CA VAL A 271 15.23 14.37 -7.35
C VAL A 271 14.22 13.34 -6.82
N ALA A 272 14.66 12.39 -6.01
CA ALA A 272 13.80 11.38 -5.39
C ALA A 272 12.74 12.01 -4.49
N ILE A 273 13.11 13.00 -3.66
CA ILE A 273 12.17 13.74 -2.81
C ILE A 273 11.10 14.45 -3.64
N VAL A 274 11.51 15.18 -4.68
CA VAL A 274 10.57 15.86 -5.58
C VAL A 274 9.66 14.84 -6.25
N ALA A 275 10.22 13.76 -6.81
CA ALA A 275 9.50 12.72 -7.52
C ALA A 275 8.37 12.10 -6.68
N VAL A 276 8.62 11.77 -5.40
CA VAL A 276 7.57 11.19 -4.54
C VAL A 276 6.57 12.21 -4.00
N ALA A 277 6.92 13.50 -3.96
CA ALA A 277 6.04 14.59 -3.55
C ALA A 277 5.13 15.10 -4.69
N THR A 278 5.55 14.90 -5.95
CA THR A 278 4.85 15.36 -7.15
C THR A 278 3.41 14.85 -7.26
N PRO A 279 3.07 13.57 -7.01
CA PRO A 279 1.69 13.10 -7.13
C PRO A 279 0.70 13.84 -6.20
N VAL A 280 1.11 14.14 -4.97
CA VAL A 280 0.28 14.95 -4.05
C VAL A 280 0.16 16.37 -4.59
N TRP A 281 1.20 16.90 -5.25
CA TRP A 281 1.20 18.25 -5.82
C TRP A 281 0.25 18.40 -6.99
N TRP A 282 0.23 17.44 -7.89
CA TRP A 282 -0.79 17.40 -8.94
C TRP A 282 -2.19 17.37 -8.34
N LEU A 283 -2.42 16.56 -7.29
CA LEU A 283 -3.73 16.47 -6.66
C LEU A 283 -4.15 17.77 -5.95
N GLU A 284 -3.27 18.37 -5.13
CA GLU A 284 -3.59 19.63 -4.46
C GLU A 284 -3.82 20.78 -5.44
N ASN A 285 -3.01 20.88 -6.50
CA ASN A 285 -3.21 21.90 -7.52
C ASN A 285 -4.53 21.71 -8.26
N ARG A 286 -4.89 20.44 -8.55
CA ARG A 286 -6.18 20.14 -9.17
C ARG A 286 -7.33 20.58 -8.28
N LEU A 287 -7.31 20.22 -7.00
CA LEU A 287 -8.35 20.61 -6.04
C LEU A 287 -8.47 22.14 -5.90
N ARG A 288 -7.33 22.85 -5.83
CA ARG A 288 -7.34 24.33 -5.79
C ARG A 288 -7.91 24.94 -7.07
N SER A 289 -7.58 24.36 -8.24
CA SER A 289 -8.15 24.82 -9.51
C SER A 289 -9.66 24.60 -9.62
N GLU A 290 -10.21 23.66 -8.85
CA GLU A 290 -11.65 23.40 -8.73
C GLU A 290 -12.32 24.24 -7.64
N GLY A 291 -11.59 25.17 -7.01
CA GLY A 291 -12.13 26.11 -6.01
C GLY A 291 -11.95 25.70 -4.56
N ALA A 292 -11.15 24.66 -4.26
CA ALA A 292 -10.88 24.28 -2.88
C ALA A 292 -10.07 25.36 -2.14
N ALA A 293 -10.70 26.04 -1.17
CA ALA A 293 -10.04 27.02 -0.31
C ALA A 293 -8.99 26.37 0.63
N HIS A 294 -9.21 25.11 1.02
CA HIS A 294 -8.32 24.33 1.87
C HIS A 294 -8.19 22.90 1.34
N THR A 295 -6.99 22.32 1.46
CA THR A 295 -6.70 20.94 1.06
C THR A 295 -6.02 20.18 2.20
N ALA A 296 -6.55 19.03 2.59
CA ALA A 296 -6.00 18.20 3.68
C ALA A 296 -5.10 17.04 3.18
N VAL A 297 -4.89 16.91 1.87
CA VAL A 297 -4.19 15.79 1.24
C VAL A 297 -2.76 15.60 1.81
N SER A 298 -2.02 16.69 1.99
CA SER A 298 -0.67 16.67 2.60
C SER A 298 -0.63 16.35 4.10
N HIS A 299 -1.78 16.35 4.78
CA HIS A 299 -1.88 16.03 6.21
C HIS A 299 -2.30 14.59 6.45
N ASP A 300 -2.82 13.92 5.42
CA ASP A 300 -3.15 12.51 5.49
C ASP A 300 -1.88 11.67 5.61
N LYS A 301 -1.77 10.95 6.74
CA LYS A 301 -0.61 10.11 7.04
C LYS A 301 -0.47 8.94 6.07
N GLU A 302 -1.57 8.39 5.56
CA GLU A 302 -1.57 7.27 4.63
C GLU A 302 -1.10 7.71 3.25
N MET A 303 -1.49 8.93 2.84
CA MET A 303 -1.04 9.51 1.57
C MET A 303 0.43 9.94 1.61
N THR A 304 0.96 10.38 2.76
CA THR A 304 2.33 10.90 2.90
C THR A 304 3.36 9.89 3.41
N ALA A 305 2.97 8.63 3.69
CA ALA A 305 3.87 7.62 4.25
C ALA A 305 5.13 7.38 3.39
N VAL A 306 4.98 7.26 2.07
CA VAL A 306 6.10 7.07 1.13
C VAL A 306 7.03 8.28 1.11
N GLU A 307 6.49 9.50 1.18
CA GLU A 307 7.29 10.73 1.19
C GLU A 307 8.18 10.77 2.43
N ARG A 308 7.62 10.53 3.61
CA ARG A 308 8.39 10.53 4.86
C ARG A 308 9.51 9.50 4.85
N ALA A 309 9.22 8.28 4.40
CA ALA A 309 10.24 7.23 4.29
C ALA A 309 11.33 7.59 3.27
N THR A 310 10.94 8.11 2.11
CA THR A 310 11.87 8.53 1.05
C THR A 310 12.75 9.68 1.52
N ILE A 311 12.19 10.68 2.20
CA ILE A 311 12.97 11.82 2.73
C ILE A 311 14.00 11.34 3.74
N ALA A 312 13.64 10.44 4.67
CA ALA A 312 14.57 9.91 5.65
C ALA A 312 15.75 9.17 4.99
N LEU A 313 15.46 8.30 4.02
CA LEU A 313 16.47 7.55 3.27
C LEU A 313 17.31 8.46 2.36
N ALA A 314 16.68 9.38 1.65
CA ALA A 314 17.35 10.35 0.78
C ALA A 314 18.27 11.29 1.58
N LEU A 315 17.87 11.71 2.78
CA LEU A 315 18.73 12.51 3.67
C LEU A 315 19.95 11.71 4.11
N LEU A 316 19.79 10.45 4.52
CA LEU A 316 20.91 9.59 4.90
C LEU A 316 21.87 9.35 3.73
N GLY A 317 21.34 9.08 2.54
CA GLY A 317 22.14 8.91 1.33
C GLY A 317 22.87 10.18 0.93
N PHE A 318 22.18 11.33 0.98
CA PHE A 318 22.76 12.63 0.67
C PHE A 318 23.88 13.02 1.62
N THR A 319 23.68 12.88 2.94
CA THR A 319 24.72 13.24 3.92
C THR A 319 25.92 12.31 3.81
N SER A 320 25.71 11.03 3.54
CA SER A 320 26.79 10.06 3.30
C SER A 320 27.57 10.41 2.03
N ALA A 321 26.89 10.71 0.92
CA ALA A 321 27.53 11.10 -0.33
C ALA A 321 28.26 12.46 -0.22
N LEU A 322 27.70 13.43 0.50
CA LEU A 322 28.32 14.72 0.78
C LEU A 322 29.59 14.56 1.63
N ALA A 323 29.54 13.71 2.66
CA ALA A 323 30.72 13.42 3.50
C ALA A 323 31.81 12.72 2.68
N ALA A 324 31.45 11.76 1.83
CA ALA A 324 32.40 11.14 0.90
C ALA A 324 33.02 12.17 -0.05
N MET A 325 32.20 13.03 -0.66
CA MET A 325 32.67 14.13 -1.52
C MET A 325 33.68 15.03 -0.80
N ALA A 326 33.39 15.43 0.44
CA ALA A 326 34.28 16.28 1.22
C ALA A 326 35.64 15.61 1.51
N ILE A 327 35.64 14.31 1.84
CA ILE A 327 36.88 13.53 2.04
C ILE A 327 37.67 13.46 0.73
N LEU A 328 37.01 13.14 -0.38
CA LEU A 328 37.65 12.97 -1.68
C LEU A 328 38.26 14.27 -2.21
N LEU A 329 37.60 15.41 -2.01
CA LEU A 329 38.12 16.71 -2.42
C LEU A 329 39.22 17.24 -1.49
N GLY A 330 39.23 16.82 -0.22
CA GLY A 330 40.21 17.28 0.77
C GLY A 330 41.46 16.42 0.87
N THR A 331 41.36 15.13 0.53
CA THR A 331 42.44 14.14 0.74
C THR A 331 42.75 13.28 -0.48
N GLY A 332 41.78 13.11 -1.38
CA GLY A 332 42.07 12.58 -2.70
C GLY A 332 42.73 13.71 -3.49
N ASP A 333 43.69 13.39 -4.33
CA ASP A 333 44.25 14.34 -5.29
C ASP A 333 43.48 14.20 -6.62
N PRO A 334 42.22 14.69 -6.76
CA PRO A 334 41.53 14.62 -8.04
C PRO A 334 42.19 15.56 -9.05
N SER A 335 41.95 15.31 -10.34
CA SER A 335 42.30 16.29 -11.37
C SER A 335 41.66 17.64 -11.06
N VAL A 336 42.31 18.74 -11.45
CA VAL A 336 41.82 20.11 -11.18
C VAL A 336 40.40 20.31 -11.73
N VAL A 337 40.10 19.72 -12.89
CA VAL A 337 38.78 19.80 -13.52
C VAL A 337 37.76 19.01 -12.71
N THR A 338 38.05 17.76 -12.37
CA THR A 338 37.16 16.89 -11.59
C THR A 338 36.89 17.47 -10.20
N GLY A 339 37.90 18.03 -9.54
CA GLY A 339 37.75 18.68 -8.24
C GLY A 339 36.83 19.90 -8.30
N ARG A 340 36.97 20.76 -9.33
CA ARG A 340 36.07 21.91 -9.53
C ARG A 340 34.64 21.49 -9.81
N VAL A 341 34.44 20.48 -10.66
CA VAL A 341 33.11 19.94 -10.96
C VAL A 341 32.49 19.31 -9.71
N GLY A 342 33.25 18.52 -8.95
CA GLY A 342 32.79 17.93 -7.69
C GLY A 342 32.34 18.99 -6.68
N ALA A 343 33.16 20.04 -6.48
CA ALA A 343 32.81 21.15 -5.58
C ALA A 343 31.56 21.91 -6.04
N ALA A 344 31.44 22.21 -7.34
CA ALA A 344 30.26 22.87 -7.90
C ALA A 344 29.00 22.00 -7.71
N THR A 345 29.08 20.70 -8.02
CA THR A 345 28.00 19.74 -7.81
C THR A 345 27.59 19.66 -6.34
N ALA A 346 28.54 19.70 -5.41
CA ALA A 346 28.25 19.68 -3.99
C ALA A 346 27.43 20.90 -3.55
N VAL A 347 27.81 22.10 -4.01
CA VAL A 347 27.07 23.34 -3.71
C VAL A 347 25.67 23.30 -4.31
N VAL A 348 25.56 23.01 -5.61
CA VAL A 348 24.28 23.00 -6.33
C VAL A 348 23.32 21.96 -5.75
N SER A 349 23.80 20.74 -5.48
CA SER A 349 22.97 19.67 -4.94
C SER A 349 22.53 19.95 -3.50
N THR A 350 23.36 20.64 -2.70
CA THR A 350 22.98 21.09 -1.35
C THR A 350 21.89 22.15 -1.39
N LEU A 351 21.99 23.11 -2.31
CA LEU A 351 20.94 24.10 -2.53
C LEU A 351 19.63 23.44 -3.02
N ALA A 352 19.74 22.49 -3.94
CA ALA A 352 18.59 21.72 -4.43
C ALA A 352 17.93 20.90 -3.31
N MET A 353 18.72 20.25 -2.46
CA MET A 353 18.24 19.53 -1.28
C MET A 353 17.52 20.46 -0.31
N ALA A 354 18.12 21.61 0.01
CA ALA A 354 17.48 22.60 0.87
C ALA A 354 16.14 23.10 0.27
N ALA A 355 16.10 23.39 -1.03
CA ALA A 355 14.89 23.79 -1.73
C ALA A 355 13.81 22.70 -1.68
N ALA A 356 14.16 21.45 -1.97
CA ALA A 356 13.24 20.31 -1.91
C ALA A 356 12.63 20.13 -0.51
N LEU A 357 13.46 20.20 0.54
CA LEU A 357 13.01 20.11 1.94
C LEU A 357 12.15 21.31 2.34
N LEU A 358 12.50 22.53 1.93
CA LEU A 358 11.71 23.72 2.21
C LEU A 358 10.34 23.67 1.54
N LEU A 359 10.26 23.21 0.29
CA LEU A 359 9.00 23.01 -0.42
C LEU A 359 8.13 21.98 0.29
N TRP A 360 8.72 20.86 0.73
CA TRP A 360 8.02 19.85 1.50
C TRP A 360 7.55 20.38 2.87
N LEU A 361 8.41 21.07 3.63
CA LEU A 361 8.07 21.62 4.93
C LEU A 361 6.98 22.68 4.86
N ARG A 362 7.05 23.62 3.90
CA ARG A 362 6.01 24.64 3.70
C ARG A 362 4.65 23.99 3.51
N ARG A 363 4.61 22.88 2.79
CA ARG A 363 3.41 22.09 2.54
C ARG A 363 2.78 21.53 3.81
N THR A 364 3.61 20.95 4.68
CA THR A 364 3.16 20.38 5.96
C THR A 364 2.73 21.43 6.99
N ARG A 365 3.10 22.71 6.80
CA ARG A 365 2.83 23.79 7.76
C ARG A 365 1.60 24.63 7.43
N THR A 366 1.12 24.66 6.19
CA THR A 366 0.02 25.55 5.76
C THR A 366 -1.39 25.15 6.23
N ALA A 367 -1.53 24.36 7.30
CA ALA A 367 -2.82 24.09 7.95
C ALA A 367 -2.75 24.32 9.46
N VAL A 368 -2.51 25.56 9.88
CA VAL A 368 -3.01 25.99 11.19
C VAL A 368 -4.47 26.33 10.99
N ILE A 369 -5.35 25.41 11.39
CA ILE A 369 -6.77 25.68 11.58
C ILE A 369 -6.86 26.87 12.55
N PRO A 370 -7.47 28.02 12.19
CA PRO A 370 -7.79 29.00 13.20
C PRO A 370 -8.73 28.31 14.20
N ALA A 371 -8.31 28.23 15.46
CA ALA A 371 -9.15 27.75 16.54
C ALA A 371 -10.43 28.60 16.55
N THR A 372 -11.54 28.03 16.09
CA THR A 372 -12.85 28.64 16.24
C THR A 372 -13.29 28.43 17.68
N THR A 373 -13.33 29.55 18.40
CA THR A 373 -14.07 29.80 19.63
C THR A 373 -15.54 29.44 19.54
#